data_AF-A0AAV3H977-F1
#
_entry.id   AF-A0AAV3H977-F1
#
_cell.length_a   1.000
_cell.length_b   1.000
_cell.length_c   1.000
_cell.angle_alpha   90.00
_cell.angle_beta   90.00
_cell.angle_gamma   90.00
#
_symmetry.space_group_name_H-M   'P 1'
#
loop_
_entity.id
_entity.type
_entity.pdbx_description
1 polymer ?
#
loop_
_entity_poly.entity_id
_entity_poly.type
_entity_poly.pdbx_seq_one_letter_code
_entity_poly.pdbx_strand_id
1 'polypeptide(L)'
;MVRRDDDLDDLCQVQTHIRTITHRVTDTTLKVVAADPNTVSGIKSVGTLIDELWLFGKQYKAEDMLREAIGGLASRPEGFVVYTTTQSNEPPAGVFRQKLQYARDVRDGKIHDPHFLPVIFEHPPEMVESGAHLLMENLAMVNPNLGYSVDEAFLYREYRKAREAGEEAFRGFMSKHANVEIGLALRSDRWAGADFWEQQGRRVSLDDILQRADVVTVGIDGGGLDDLLGMYVTGRDRETREWLGWGHAWVHETAVVRRKSEASRFQDFVACGDMTIVRRVGDDTAEVA
;
A
#
# COMPACT_ATOMS: atom_id res chain seq x y z
N MET A 1 4.25 9.79 -28.62
CA MET A 1 5.69 10.03 -28.46
C MET A 1 6.41 9.66 -29.75
N VAL A 2 6.72 8.38 -30.02
CA VAL A 2 7.48 7.93 -31.21
C VAL A 2 6.99 8.56 -32.53
N ARG A 3 5.73 8.38 -32.93
CA ARG A 3 5.19 8.94 -34.19
C ARG A 3 5.13 10.48 -34.29
N ARG A 4 5.55 11.20 -33.24
CA ARG A 4 5.48 12.67 -33.16
C ARG A 4 6.88 13.28 -33.14
N ASP A 5 7.91 12.45 -33.27
CA ASP A 5 9.31 12.81 -33.19
C ASP A 5 10.02 12.06 -34.33
N ASP A 6 10.54 12.81 -35.30
CA ASP A 6 11.05 12.26 -36.56
C ASP A 6 12.24 11.31 -36.30
N ASP A 7 13.12 11.65 -35.35
CA ASP A 7 14.26 10.82 -34.96
C ASP A 7 13.79 9.49 -34.34
N LEU A 8 12.78 9.53 -33.48
CA LEU A 8 12.23 8.31 -32.88
C LEU A 8 11.47 7.45 -33.90
N ASP A 9 10.76 8.04 -34.86
CA ASP A 9 10.02 7.29 -35.89
C ASP A 9 10.99 6.55 -36.85
N ASP A 10 12.11 7.21 -37.18
CA ASP A 10 13.21 6.61 -37.94
C ASP A 10 13.85 5.44 -37.18
N LEU A 11 14.07 5.58 -35.87
CA LEU A 11 14.76 4.59 -35.05
C LEU A 11 13.85 3.44 -34.56
N CYS A 12 12.54 3.67 -34.39
CA CYS A 12 11.64 2.74 -33.74
C CYS A 12 10.52 2.25 -34.66
N GLN A 13 10.28 0.95 -34.66
CA GLN A 13 9.09 0.35 -35.25
C GLN A 13 8.00 0.16 -34.19
N VAL A 14 6.86 0.83 -34.33
CA VAL A 14 5.71 0.67 -33.44
C VAL A 14 4.74 -0.39 -33.96
N GLN A 15 4.56 -1.47 -33.20
CA GLN A 15 3.66 -2.59 -33.52
C GLN A 15 2.49 -2.64 -32.53
N THR A 16 1.42 -1.90 -32.82
CA THR A 16 0.28 -1.71 -31.90
C THR A 16 -0.49 -2.99 -31.58
N HIS A 17 -0.68 -3.88 -32.56
CA HIS A 17 -1.44 -5.12 -32.42
C HIS A 17 -0.85 -6.10 -31.40
N ILE A 18 0.47 -6.03 -31.16
CA ILE A 18 1.18 -6.84 -30.14
C ILE A 18 1.75 -5.99 -28.99
N ARG A 19 1.47 -4.68 -28.98
CA ARG A 19 1.93 -3.72 -27.96
C ARG A 19 3.45 -3.70 -27.77
N THR A 20 4.19 -3.71 -28.88
CA THR A 20 5.66 -3.72 -28.88
C THR A 20 6.21 -2.53 -29.65
N ILE A 21 7.31 -1.96 -29.15
CA ILE A 21 8.17 -1.02 -29.86
C ILE A 21 9.53 -1.70 -30.05
N THR A 22 10.05 -1.70 -31.27
CA THR A 22 11.33 -2.34 -31.61
C THR A 22 12.29 -1.28 -32.13
N HIS A 23 13.49 -1.20 -31.56
CA HIS A 23 14.55 -0.34 -32.08
C HIS A 23 15.19 -1.00 -33.31
N ARG A 24 15.16 -0.34 -34.47
CA ARG A 24 15.50 -0.93 -35.78
C ARG A 24 16.97 -1.29 -35.94
N VAL A 25 17.87 -0.68 -35.17
CA VAL A 25 19.32 -0.89 -35.29
C VAL A 25 19.81 -1.99 -34.36
N THR A 26 19.22 -2.11 -33.18
CA THR A 26 19.69 -3.02 -32.12
C THR A 26 18.76 -4.20 -31.86
N ASP A 27 17.61 -4.23 -32.55
CA ASP A 27 16.51 -5.18 -32.34
C ASP A 27 16.00 -5.26 -30.88
N THR A 28 16.31 -4.25 -30.07
CA THR A 28 15.85 -4.17 -28.69
C THR A 28 14.36 -3.87 -28.67
N THR A 29 13.61 -4.55 -27.80
CA THR A 29 12.16 -4.42 -27.73
C THR A 29 11.69 -3.89 -26.38
N LEU A 30 10.70 -3.01 -26.41
CA LEU A 30 9.87 -2.63 -25.28
C LEU A 30 8.47 -3.19 -25.51
N LYS A 31 8.00 -4.03 -24.60
CA LYS A 31 6.68 -4.68 -24.70
C LYS A 31 5.84 -4.33 -23.48
N VAL A 32 4.59 -3.91 -23.72
CA VAL A 32 3.62 -3.69 -22.65
C VAL A 32 2.90 -5.01 -22.37
N VAL A 33 3.02 -5.48 -21.14
CA VAL A 33 2.42 -6.73 -20.66
C VAL A 33 1.37 -6.39 -19.60
N ALA A 34 0.28 -7.15 -19.58
CA ALA A 34 -0.69 -7.02 -18.50
C ALA A 34 -0.08 -7.54 -17.20
N ALA A 35 -0.49 -7.00 -16.06
CA ALA A 35 -0.13 -7.52 -14.76
C ALA A 35 -0.99 -8.76 -14.42
N ASP A 36 -0.80 -9.85 -15.18
CA ASP A 36 -1.45 -11.14 -14.95
C ASP A 36 -0.41 -12.27 -14.96
N PRO A 37 -0.45 -13.23 -14.00
CA PRO A 37 0.53 -14.31 -13.90
C PRO A 37 0.74 -15.08 -15.21
N ASN A 38 -0.33 -15.32 -15.98
CA ASN A 38 -0.25 -16.08 -17.24
C ASN A 38 0.47 -15.32 -18.35
N THR A 39 0.55 -13.99 -18.24
CA THR A 39 1.17 -13.13 -19.26
C THR A 39 2.62 -12.77 -18.94
N VAL A 40 2.99 -12.85 -17.66
CA VAL A 40 4.32 -12.48 -17.14
C VAL A 40 5.26 -13.69 -17.15
N SER A 41 4.72 -14.90 -16.97
CA SER A 41 5.49 -16.15 -16.98
C SER A 41 6.31 -16.34 -18.28
N GLY A 42 7.58 -16.70 -18.13
CA GLY A 42 8.48 -17.06 -19.23
C GLY A 42 9.12 -15.88 -19.98
N ILE A 43 8.76 -14.64 -19.67
CA ILE A 43 9.41 -13.46 -20.26
C ILE A 43 10.76 -13.22 -19.57
N LYS A 44 11.83 -13.16 -20.36
CA LYS A 44 13.17 -12.77 -19.89
C LYS A 44 13.52 -11.37 -20.39
N SER A 45 13.32 -10.35 -19.57
CA SER A 45 13.66 -8.94 -19.83
C SER A 45 15.00 -8.54 -19.20
N VAL A 46 15.68 -7.54 -19.78
CA VAL A 46 16.89 -6.93 -19.18
C VAL A 46 16.46 -5.84 -18.20
N GLY A 47 15.49 -5.01 -18.59
CA GLY A 47 14.83 -4.05 -17.70
C GLY A 47 13.35 -4.41 -17.53
N THR A 48 12.85 -4.31 -16.30
CA THR A 48 11.42 -4.47 -15.99
C THR A 48 10.90 -3.20 -15.32
N LEU A 49 9.89 -2.56 -15.90
CA LEU A 49 9.17 -1.45 -15.27
C LEU A 49 7.86 -1.97 -14.68
N ILE A 50 7.67 -1.76 -13.38
CA ILE A 50 6.43 -2.04 -12.66
C ILE A 50 5.83 -0.70 -12.28
N ASP A 51 4.78 -0.33 -12.99
CA ASP A 51 4.08 0.94 -12.80
C ASP A 51 2.86 0.78 -11.90
N GLU A 52 2.48 1.84 -11.20
CA GLU A 52 1.36 1.85 -10.24
C GLU A 52 1.42 0.72 -9.18
N LEU A 53 2.57 0.56 -8.51
CA LEU A 53 2.81 -0.52 -7.53
C LEU A 53 1.71 -0.63 -6.46
N TRP A 54 1.09 0.48 -6.06
CA TRP A 54 -0.02 0.47 -5.09
C TRP A 54 -1.21 -0.42 -5.51
N LEU A 55 -1.48 -0.57 -6.81
CA LEU A 55 -2.53 -1.46 -7.32
C LEU A 55 -2.22 -2.93 -7.02
N PHE A 56 -0.94 -3.30 -7.06
CA PHE A 56 -0.46 -4.64 -6.72
C PHE A 56 -0.54 -4.89 -5.22
N GLY A 57 -0.45 -3.84 -4.39
CA GLY A 57 -0.68 -3.92 -2.95
C GLY A 57 -2.05 -4.51 -2.60
N LYS A 58 -3.07 -4.31 -3.46
CA LYS A 58 -4.42 -4.87 -3.28
C LYS A 58 -4.57 -6.32 -3.73
N GLN A 59 -3.53 -6.91 -4.34
CA GLN A 59 -3.61 -8.25 -4.91
C GLN A 59 -2.81 -9.26 -4.07
N TYR A 60 -3.51 -10.27 -3.54
CA TYR A 60 -2.90 -11.32 -2.73
C TYR A 60 -1.70 -12.02 -3.39
N LYS A 61 -1.80 -12.33 -4.69
CA LYS A 61 -0.75 -13.07 -5.43
C LYS A 61 0.28 -12.16 -6.10
N ALA A 62 0.27 -10.85 -5.81
CA ALA A 62 1.19 -9.93 -6.45
C ALA A 62 2.65 -10.28 -6.18
N GLU A 63 2.99 -10.73 -4.97
CA GLU A 63 4.38 -11.04 -4.64
C GLU A 63 4.95 -12.17 -5.51
N ASP A 64 4.22 -13.28 -5.65
CA ASP A 64 4.62 -14.39 -6.50
C ASP A 64 4.70 -13.98 -7.97
N MET A 65 3.72 -13.20 -8.45
CA MET A 65 3.71 -12.70 -9.83
C MET A 65 4.91 -11.78 -10.09
N LEU A 66 5.22 -10.86 -9.17
CA LEU A 66 6.37 -9.96 -9.32
C LEU A 66 7.69 -10.74 -9.26
N ARG A 67 7.78 -11.76 -8.39
CA ARG A 67 8.95 -12.65 -8.31
C ARG A 67 9.18 -13.40 -9.62
N GLU A 68 8.12 -13.86 -10.26
CA GLU A 68 8.19 -14.48 -11.58
C GLU A 68 8.60 -13.46 -12.66
N ALA A 69 8.03 -12.25 -12.64
CA ALA A 69 8.35 -11.16 -13.56
C ALA A 69 9.83 -10.77 -13.57
N ILE A 70 10.44 -10.77 -12.39
CA ILE A 70 11.83 -10.34 -12.20
C ILE A 70 12.82 -11.52 -12.14
N GLY A 71 12.32 -12.76 -12.13
CA GLY A 71 13.16 -13.96 -12.01
C GLY A 71 14.20 -14.11 -13.13
N GLY A 72 13.92 -13.55 -14.31
CA GLY A 72 14.88 -13.53 -15.44
C GLY A 72 16.20 -12.81 -15.14
N LEU A 73 16.20 -11.88 -14.17
CA LEU A 73 17.37 -11.12 -13.76
C LEU A 73 18.47 -11.99 -13.15
N ALA A 74 18.13 -13.16 -12.59
CA ALA A 74 19.12 -14.10 -12.07
C ALA A 74 20.18 -14.53 -13.10
N SER A 75 19.86 -14.43 -14.39
CA SER A 75 20.76 -14.76 -15.50
C SER A 75 21.32 -13.53 -16.24
N ARG A 76 21.07 -12.32 -15.73
CA ARG A 76 21.41 -11.04 -16.38
C ARG A 76 21.99 -10.04 -15.38
N PRO A 77 23.32 -10.03 -15.19
CA PRO A 77 23.99 -9.17 -14.20
C PRO A 77 23.72 -7.67 -14.38
N GLU A 78 23.56 -7.22 -15.62
CA GLU A 78 23.24 -5.82 -16.00
C GLU A 78 21.74 -5.50 -15.92
N GLY A 79 20.91 -6.48 -15.52
CA GLY A 79 19.47 -6.31 -15.50
C GLY A 79 18.98 -5.46 -14.33
N PHE A 80 17.86 -4.78 -14.51
CA PHE A 80 17.32 -3.87 -13.50
C PHE A 80 15.79 -3.89 -13.43
N VAL A 81 15.26 -3.43 -12.29
CA VAL A 81 13.82 -3.21 -12.09
C VAL A 81 13.59 -1.77 -11.70
N VAL A 82 12.62 -1.13 -12.34
CA VAL A 82 12.13 0.19 -11.94
C VAL A 82 10.72 0.00 -11.38
N TYR A 83 10.50 0.51 -10.18
CA TYR A 83 9.17 0.58 -9.58
C TYR A 83 8.73 2.04 -9.58
N THR A 84 7.54 2.32 -10.10
CA THR A 84 6.90 3.63 -10.05
C THR A 84 5.54 3.52 -9.38
N THR A 85 5.21 4.48 -8.52
CA THR A 85 3.93 4.50 -7.80
C THR A 85 3.69 5.88 -7.20
N THR A 86 2.44 6.23 -7.01
CA THR A 86 2.01 7.27 -6.06
C THR A 86 1.47 6.62 -4.80
N GLN A 87 1.18 7.42 -3.78
CA GLN A 87 0.32 6.99 -2.68
C GLN A 87 -1.09 6.64 -3.19
N SER A 88 -1.77 5.79 -2.43
CA SER A 88 -3.14 5.36 -2.70
C SER A 88 -4.14 6.10 -1.80
N ASN A 89 -5.41 6.08 -2.17
CA ASN A 89 -6.49 6.63 -1.33
C ASN A 89 -6.77 5.79 -0.07
N GLU A 90 -6.05 4.69 0.12
CA GLU A 90 -6.12 3.77 1.24
C GLU A 90 -4.72 3.57 1.86
N PRO A 91 -4.64 3.07 3.10
CA PRO A 91 -3.36 2.69 3.71
C PRO A 91 -2.59 1.68 2.84
N PRO A 92 -1.26 1.81 2.72
CA PRO A 92 -0.44 0.83 2.02
C PRO A 92 -0.64 -0.59 2.56
N ALA A 93 -0.73 -1.58 1.66
CA ALA A 93 -0.87 -3.00 2.00
C ALA A 93 -0.03 -3.89 1.08
N GLY A 94 0.24 -5.13 1.53
CA GLY A 94 0.94 -6.13 0.73
C GLY A 94 2.28 -5.66 0.16
N VAL A 95 2.57 -6.03 -1.09
CA VAL A 95 3.85 -5.70 -1.76
C VAL A 95 4.14 -4.20 -1.83
N PHE A 96 3.11 -3.35 -1.89
CA PHE A 96 3.29 -1.90 -1.91
C PHE A 96 3.84 -1.42 -0.57
N ARG A 97 3.21 -1.81 0.55
CA ARG A 97 3.68 -1.47 1.90
C ARG A 97 5.11 -1.95 2.13
N GLN A 98 5.39 -3.21 1.78
CA GLN A 98 6.72 -3.81 1.95
C GLN A 98 7.80 -3.02 1.19
N LYS A 99 7.56 -2.69 -0.09
CA LYS A 99 8.53 -1.95 -0.91
C LYS A 99 8.68 -0.49 -0.47
N LEU A 100 7.59 0.17 -0.10
CA LEU A 100 7.63 1.54 0.42
C LEU A 100 8.46 1.61 1.71
N GLN A 101 8.23 0.70 2.65
CA GLN A 101 8.98 0.64 3.91
C GLN A 101 10.47 0.33 3.65
N TYR A 102 10.76 -0.66 2.80
CA TYR A 102 12.14 -0.99 2.44
C TYR A 102 12.86 0.21 1.80
N ALA A 103 12.20 0.93 0.88
CA ALA A 103 12.78 2.09 0.23
C ALA A 103 13.08 3.23 1.22
N ARG A 104 12.18 3.47 2.19
CA ARG A 104 12.42 4.42 3.30
C ARG A 104 13.59 3.98 4.16
N ASP A 105 13.65 2.71 4.56
CA ASP A 105 14.70 2.18 5.43
C ASP A 105 16.08 2.19 4.74
N VAL A 106 16.15 2.00 3.41
CA VAL A 106 17.39 2.19 2.63
C VAL A 106 17.79 3.66 2.57
N ARG A 107 16.85 4.56 2.25
CA ARG A 107 17.10 6.01 2.21
C ARG A 107 17.61 6.53 3.56
N ASP A 108 17.00 6.06 4.64
CA ASP A 108 17.31 6.49 6.01
C ASP A 108 18.57 5.78 6.57
N GLY A 109 19.22 4.90 5.79
CA GLY A 109 20.45 4.21 6.16
C GLY A 109 20.28 3.10 7.21
N LYS A 110 19.04 2.70 7.52
CA LYS A 110 18.76 1.53 8.39
C LYS A 110 19.10 0.23 7.68
N ILE A 111 18.92 0.19 6.36
CA ILE A 111 19.33 -0.91 5.48
C ILE A 111 20.40 -0.39 4.53
N HIS A 112 21.55 -1.07 4.46
CA HIS A 112 22.59 -0.76 3.51
C HIS A 112 22.50 -1.69 2.28
N ASP A 113 21.87 -1.21 1.22
CA ASP A 113 21.73 -1.93 -0.05
C ASP A 113 22.23 -1.07 -1.24
N PRO A 114 23.47 -1.28 -1.71
CA PRO A 114 24.03 -0.50 -2.80
C PRO A 114 23.40 -0.81 -4.18
N HIS A 115 22.53 -1.82 -4.27
CA HIS A 115 21.84 -2.19 -5.52
C HIS A 115 20.40 -1.65 -5.57
N PHE A 116 19.98 -0.88 -4.58
CA PHE A 116 18.65 -0.30 -4.51
C PHE A 116 18.73 1.22 -4.38
N LEU A 117 18.17 1.94 -5.36
CA LEU A 117 18.13 3.41 -5.36
C LEU A 117 16.72 3.91 -5.03
N PRO A 118 16.43 4.31 -3.78
CA PRO A 118 15.17 4.93 -3.44
C PRO A 118 15.15 6.38 -3.93
N VAL A 119 14.20 6.71 -4.81
CA VAL A 119 13.87 8.09 -5.19
C VAL A 119 12.45 8.37 -4.71
N ILE A 120 12.33 9.04 -3.56
CA ILE A 120 11.06 9.25 -2.87
C ILE A 120 10.81 10.75 -2.72
N PHE A 121 9.65 11.20 -3.20
CA PHE A 121 9.15 12.56 -3.01
C PHE A 121 8.04 12.52 -1.97
N GLU A 122 8.38 12.72 -0.70
CA GLU A 122 7.41 12.71 0.40
C GLU A 122 7.59 13.90 1.33
N HIS A 123 6.52 14.24 2.04
CA HIS A 123 6.57 15.27 3.07
C HIS A 123 7.29 14.74 4.33
N PRO A 124 8.12 15.56 4.99
CA PRO A 124 8.76 15.17 6.24
C PRO A 124 7.74 14.82 7.35
N PRO A 125 8.04 13.86 8.24
CA PRO A 125 7.12 13.45 9.31
C PRO A 125 6.61 14.59 10.18
N GLU A 126 7.45 15.57 10.52
CA GLU A 126 7.09 16.75 11.30
C GLU A 126 6.09 17.67 10.57
N MET A 127 6.14 17.68 9.23
CA MET A 127 5.21 18.42 8.39
C MET A 127 3.87 17.69 8.25
N VAL A 128 3.91 16.35 8.34
CA VAL A 128 2.73 15.51 8.44
C VAL A 128 2.03 15.76 9.78
N GLU A 129 2.76 15.66 10.89
CA GLU A 129 2.26 15.84 12.26
C GLU A 129 1.65 17.24 12.49
N SER A 130 2.32 18.30 12.00
CA SER A 130 1.82 19.68 12.13
C SER A 130 0.67 20.04 11.19
N GLY A 131 0.34 19.18 10.22
CA GLY A 131 -0.66 19.47 9.19
C GLY A 131 -0.18 20.40 8.07
N ALA A 132 1.08 20.86 8.10
CA ALA A 132 1.64 21.73 7.07
C ALA A 132 1.67 21.06 5.68
N HIS A 133 1.78 19.74 5.60
CA HIS A 133 1.62 18.96 4.36
C HIS A 133 0.28 19.18 3.65
N LEU A 134 -0.74 19.68 4.34
CA LEU A 134 -2.06 19.97 3.77
C LEU A 134 -2.14 21.33 3.08
N LEU A 135 -1.08 22.14 3.12
CA LEU A 135 -1.05 23.48 2.54
C LEU A 135 -0.66 23.42 1.06
N MET A 136 -1.35 24.23 0.24
CA MET A 136 -1.14 24.28 -1.22
C MET A 136 0.31 24.64 -1.60
N GLU A 137 0.93 25.56 -0.86
CA GLU A 137 2.32 26.00 -1.10
C GLU A 137 3.34 24.87 -0.96
N ASN A 138 3.01 23.82 -0.20
CA ASN A 138 3.90 22.70 0.03
C ASN A 138 3.81 21.62 -1.06
N LEU A 139 2.86 21.72 -2.01
CA LEU A 139 2.72 20.74 -3.10
C LEU A 139 3.98 20.64 -3.97
N ALA A 140 4.74 21.72 -4.13
CA ALA A 140 5.96 21.73 -4.94
C ALA A 140 7.04 20.77 -4.41
N MET A 141 7.06 20.50 -3.10
CA MET A 141 8.05 19.61 -2.45
C MET A 141 7.98 18.17 -2.96
N VAL A 142 6.77 17.74 -3.34
CA VAL A 142 6.47 16.35 -3.72
C VAL A 142 6.12 16.21 -5.20
N ASN A 143 6.15 17.32 -5.95
CA ASN A 143 5.92 17.38 -7.38
C ASN A 143 7.20 17.83 -8.10
N PRO A 144 8.17 16.93 -8.34
CA PRO A 144 9.49 17.29 -8.88
C PRO A 144 9.46 17.93 -10.28
N ASN A 145 8.36 17.82 -11.01
CA ASN A 145 8.19 18.38 -12.35
C ASN A 145 7.06 19.43 -12.44
N LEU A 146 6.73 20.06 -11.30
CA LEU A 146 5.76 21.16 -11.23
C LEU A 146 6.20 22.33 -12.12
N GLY A 147 5.27 22.85 -12.92
CA GLY A 147 5.53 23.94 -13.86
C GLY A 147 6.13 23.50 -15.21
N TYR A 148 6.48 22.22 -15.37
CA TYR A 148 7.00 21.65 -16.62
C TYR A 148 6.01 20.66 -17.25
N SER A 149 5.87 19.46 -16.69
CA SER A 149 4.88 18.48 -17.15
C SER A 149 3.61 18.48 -16.30
N VAL A 150 3.67 19.06 -15.10
CA VAL A 150 2.51 19.22 -14.22
C VAL A 150 2.07 20.67 -14.30
N ASP A 151 0.86 20.88 -14.83
CA ASP A 151 0.23 22.21 -14.92
C ASP A 151 -0.15 22.70 -13.52
N GLU A 152 0.52 23.76 -13.10
CA GLU A 152 0.33 24.39 -11.78
C GLU A 152 -1.07 25.00 -11.62
N ALA A 153 -1.60 25.65 -12.67
CA ALA A 153 -2.92 26.26 -12.64
C ALA A 153 -4.01 25.20 -12.53
N PHE A 154 -3.84 24.06 -13.22
CA PHE A 154 -4.69 22.89 -13.06
C PHE A 154 -4.64 22.38 -11.61
N LEU A 155 -3.43 22.12 -11.09
CA LEU A 155 -3.24 21.53 -9.77
C LEU A 155 -3.86 22.38 -8.65
N TYR A 156 -3.64 23.69 -8.68
CA TYR A 156 -4.16 24.62 -7.68
C TYR A 156 -5.68 24.77 -7.77
N ARG A 157 -6.25 24.73 -8.98
CA ARG A 157 -7.69 24.72 -9.16
C ARG A 157 -8.31 23.45 -8.59
N GLU A 158 -7.74 22.28 -8.88
CA GLU A 158 -8.26 21.01 -8.36
C GLU A 158 -8.09 20.92 -6.84
N TYR A 159 -7.01 21.46 -6.26
CA TYR A 159 -6.87 21.60 -4.81
C TYR A 159 -8.05 22.39 -4.20
N ARG A 160 -8.39 23.55 -4.77
CA ARG A 160 -9.49 24.40 -4.25
C ARG A 160 -10.83 23.70 -4.36
N LYS A 161 -11.12 23.08 -5.52
CA LYS A 161 -12.34 22.28 -5.72
C LYS A 161 -12.44 21.15 -4.71
N ALA A 162 -11.34 20.44 -4.47
CA ALA A 162 -11.32 19.33 -3.54
C ALA A 162 -11.56 19.80 -2.09
N ARG A 163 -10.98 20.94 -1.69
CA ARG A 163 -11.26 21.59 -0.39
C ARG A 163 -12.74 21.97 -0.24
N GLU A 164 -13.35 22.55 -1.28
CA GLU A 164 -14.77 22.93 -1.27
C GLU A 164 -15.72 21.72 -1.26
N ALA A 165 -15.34 20.63 -1.94
CA ALA A 165 -16.13 19.40 -2.02
C ALA A 165 -16.13 18.58 -0.73
N GLY A 166 -15.24 18.88 0.22
CA GLY A 166 -15.19 18.27 1.54
C GLY A 166 -13.98 17.35 1.76
N GLU A 167 -13.93 16.77 2.96
CA GLU A 167 -12.73 16.09 3.46
C GLU A 167 -12.34 14.85 2.65
N GLU A 168 -13.31 14.07 2.17
CA GLU A 168 -13.06 12.89 1.33
C GLU A 168 -12.41 13.27 0.00
N ALA A 169 -12.98 14.25 -0.72
CA ALA A 169 -12.43 14.74 -1.97
C ALA A 169 -11.04 15.35 -1.77
N PHE A 170 -10.87 16.12 -0.69
CA PHE A 170 -9.58 16.72 -0.35
C PHE A 170 -8.50 15.66 -0.09
N ARG A 171 -8.82 14.58 0.62
CA ARG A 171 -7.87 13.49 0.86
C ARG A 171 -7.54 12.71 -0.40
N GLY A 172 -8.52 12.45 -1.26
CA GLY A 172 -8.29 11.87 -2.57
C GLY A 172 -7.33 12.72 -3.40
N PHE A 173 -7.49 14.05 -3.37
CA PHE A 173 -6.54 14.97 -3.98
C PHE A 173 -5.15 14.87 -3.35
N MET A 174 -5.04 14.97 -2.02
CA MET A 174 -3.73 14.98 -1.33
C MET A 174 -2.97 13.66 -1.52
N SER A 175 -3.65 12.52 -1.51
CA SER A 175 -3.02 11.24 -1.81
C SER A 175 -2.48 11.20 -3.25
N LYS A 176 -3.31 11.59 -4.23
CA LYS A 176 -2.97 11.48 -5.65
C LYS A 176 -1.97 12.52 -6.15
N HIS A 177 -2.06 13.75 -5.65
CA HIS A 177 -1.35 14.91 -6.18
C HIS A 177 -0.33 15.51 -5.21
N ALA A 178 -0.37 15.14 -3.94
CA ALA A 178 0.61 15.56 -2.93
C ALA A 178 1.35 14.36 -2.30
N ASN A 179 1.15 13.15 -2.84
CA ASN A 179 1.79 11.93 -2.37
C ASN A 179 1.67 11.71 -0.86
N VAL A 180 0.52 12.08 -0.27
CA VAL A 180 0.23 11.92 1.16
C VAL A 180 -0.24 10.50 1.43
N GLU A 181 0.44 9.81 2.33
CA GLU A 181 0.05 8.48 2.80
C GLU A 181 -1.21 8.57 3.67
N ILE A 182 -2.25 7.81 3.32
CA ILE A 182 -3.47 7.75 4.12
C ILE A 182 -3.28 6.78 5.29
N GLY A 183 -3.05 7.31 6.48
CA GLY A 183 -3.05 6.55 7.75
C GLY A 183 -4.46 6.36 8.35
N LEU A 184 -4.53 5.65 9.48
CA LEU A 184 -5.77 5.47 10.27
C LEU A 184 -6.40 6.82 10.67
N ALA A 185 -5.58 7.80 11.03
CA ALA A 185 -6.02 9.15 11.40
C ALA A 185 -6.60 9.97 10.24
N LEU A 186 -6.35 9.58 8.98
CA LEU A 186 -6.69 10.36 7.77
C LEU A 186 -7.89 9.80 6.98
N ARG A 187 -8.77 8.96 7.57
CA ARG A 187 -9.99 8.42 6.89
C ARG A 187 -11.26 9.27 7.11
N SER A 188 -12.07 9.52 6.07
CA SER A 188 -13.17 10.55 6.09
C SER A 188 -14.33 10.16 6.99
N ASP A 189 -14.47 8.86 7.23
CA ASP A 189 -15.33 8.19 8.19
C ASP A 189 -14.60 7.89 9.51
N ARG A 190 -13.51 8.60 9.84
CA ARG A 190 -12.70 8.29 11.01
C ARG A 190 -13.47 8.45 12.32
N TRP A 191 -13.21 7.51 13.20
CA TRP A 191 -13.53 7.61 14.62
C TRP A 191 -12.60 8.63 15.30
N ALA A 192 -13.16 9.59 16.04
CA ALA A 192 -12.38 10.64 16.73
C ALA A 192 -11.32 10.09 17.71
N GLY A 193 -11.49 8.86 18.19
CA GLY A 193 -10.48 8.18 19.02
C GLY A 193 -9.19 7.87 18.28
N ALA A 194 -9.18 7.82 16.95
CA ALA A 194 -8.00 7.48 16.14
C ALA A 194 -6.82 8.43 16.39
N ASP A 195 -7.06 9.71 16.68
CA ASP A 195 -6.03 10.72 16.97
C ASP A 195 -5.21 10.37 18.23
N PHE A 196 -5.81 9.63 19.16
CA PHE A 196 -5.21 9.26 20.44
C PHE A 196 -4.77 7.79 20.47
N TRP A 197 -5.33 6.95 19.58
CA TRP A 197 -5.20 5.50 19.64
C TRP A 197 -3.78 5.01 19.41
N GLU A 198 -3.13 5.47 18.33
CA GLU A 198 -1.77 5.01 17.97
C GLU A 198 -0.74 5.38 19.05
N GLN A 199 -0.92 6.51 19.73
CA GLN A 199 -0.04 6.97 20.82
C GLN A 199 -0.12 6.06 22.06
N GLN A 200 -1.24 5.34 22.24
CA GLN A 200 -1.41 4.36 23.31
C GLN A 200 -0.93 2.95 22.89
N GLY A 201 -0.45 2.77 21.65
CA GLY A 201 -0.04 1.50 21.09
C GLY A 201 1.16 0.90 21.81
N ARG A 202 0.91 -0.07 22.69
CA ARG A 202 1.93 -0.93 23.31
C ARG A 202 1.55 -2.38 23.05
N ARG A 203 2.53 -3.24 22.79
CA ARG A 203 2.26 -4.67 22.58
C ARG A 203 1.75 -5.29 23.88
N VAL A 204 0.54 -5.80 23.85
CA VAL A 204 -0.13 -6.49 24.96
C VAL A 204 -0.74 -7.77 24.41
N SER A 205 -0.44 -8.90 25.04
CA SER A 205 -1.07 -10.18 24.74
C SER A 205 -2.31 -10.42 25.61
N LEU A 206 -3.16 -11.37 25.21
CA LEU A 206 -4.27 -11.82 26.04
C LEU A 206 -3.79 -12.32 27.42
N ASP A 207 -2.67 -13.05 27.47
CA ASP A 207 -2.07 -13.54 28.71
C ASP A 207 -1.65 -12.40 29.64
N ASP A 208 -1.10 -11.31 29.08
CA ASP A 208 -0.75 -10.12 29.87
C ASP A 208 -1.98 -9.53 30.56
N ILE A 209 -3.11 -9.45 29.85
CA ILE A 209 -4.37 -8.95 30.39
C ILE A 209 -4.86 -9.86 31.51
N LEU A 210 -4.90 -11.18 31.29
CA LEU A 210 -5.39 -12.14 32.27
C LEU A 210 -4.54 -12.16 33.56
N GLN A 211 -3.23 -11.92 33.45
CA GLN A 211 -2.32 -11.89 34.59
C GLN A 211 -2.37 -10.57 35.37
N ARG A 212 -2.46 -9.44 34.66
CA ARG A 212 -2.29 -8.10 35.25
C ARG A 212 -3.59 -7.44 35.64
N ALA A 213 -4.68 -7.75 34.95
CA ALA A 213 -5.93 -7.04 35.16
C ALA A 213 -6.57 -7.36 36.52
N ASP A 214 -7.27 -6.38 37.09
CA ASP A 214 -8.15 -6.57 38.25
C ASP A 214 -9.63 -6.72 37.85
N VAL A 215 -9.98 -6.27 36.64
CA VAL A 215 -11.27 -6.46 35.99
C VAL A 215 -11.05 -6.65 34.50
N VAL A 216 -11.81 -7.58 33.90
CA VAL A 216 -11.77 -7.87 32.46
C VAL A 216 -13.20 -7.80 31.91
N THR A 217 -13.34 -7.20 30.73
CA THR A 217 -14.56 -7.18 29.94
C THR A 217 -14.26 -7.71 28.55
N VAL A 218 -15.14 -8.56 28.03
CA VAL A 218 -15.02 -9.18 26.71
C VAL A 218 -16.21 -8.74 25.88
N GLY A 219 -15.92 -8.20 24.69
CA GLY A 219 -16.90 -7.90 23.66
C GLY A 219 -16.70 -8.83 22.48
N ILE A 220 -17.79 -9.37 21.94
CA ILE A 220 -17.79 -10.20 20.74
C ILE A 220 -18.80 -9.59 19.76
N ASP A 221 -18.36 -9.40 18.52
CA ASP A 221 -19.22 -9.10 17.39
C ASP A 221 -19.16 -10.30 16.44
N GLY A 222 -20.27 -11.04 16.34
CA GLY A 222 -20.33 -12.27 15.57
C GLY A 222 -20.20 -12.08 14.06
N GLY A 223 -20.43 -10.85 13.56
CA GLY A 223 -20.52 -10.60 12.12
C GLY A 223 -21.59 -11.46 11.42
N GLY A 224 -21.51 -11.52 10.09
CA GLY A 224 -22.29 -12.46 9.27
C GLY A 224 -21.36 -13.42 8.52
N LEU A 225 -21.91 -14.42 7.82
CA LEU A 225 -21.13 -15.41 7.05
C LEU A 225 -20.18 -14.81 5.98
N ASP A 226 -20.38 -13.54 5.62
CA ASP A 226 -19.56 -12.80 4.65
C ASP A 226 -18.70 -11.70 5.31
N ASP A 227 -18.79 -11.54 6.63
CA ASP A 227 -18.09 -10.51 7.40
C ASP A 227 -17.16 -11.11 8.47
N LEU A 228 -16.42 -10.24 9.14
CA LEU A 228 -15.49 -10.63 10.21
C LEU A 228 -16.27 -10.92 11.51
N LEU A 229 -15.92 -12.02 12.19
CA LEU A 229 -16.22 -12.20 13.60
C LEU A 229 -15.08 -11.53 14.39
N GLY A 230 -15.39 -10.63 15.31
CA GLY A 230 -14.40 -9.92 16.12
C GLY A 230 -14.57 -10.21 17.60
N MET A 231 -13.47 -10.40 18.32
CA MET A 231 -13.42 -10.38 19.78
C MET A 231 -12.48 -9.28 20.23
N TYR A 232 -12.87 -8.57 21.28
CA TYR A 232 -12.01 -7.61 21.96
C TYR A 232 -12.08 -7.81 23.47
N VAL A 233 -10.92 -7.98 24.09
CA VAL A 233 -10.75 -8.14 25.53
C VAL A 233 -10.11 -6.86 26.07
N THR A 234 -10.79 -6.21 27.00
CA THR A 234 -10.28 -5.03 27.71
C THR A 234 -10.14 -5.35 29.19
N GLY A 235 -8.96 -5.10 29.76
CA GLY A 235 -8.72 -5.23 31.19
C GLY A 235 -8.13 -3.96 31.78
N ARG A 236 -8.36 -3.71 33.07
CA ARG A 236 -7.70 -2.61 33.78
C ARG A 236 -6.53 -3.17 34.58
N ASP A 237 -5.33 -2.68 34.33
CA ASP A 237 -4.13 -3.06 35.06
C ASP A 237 -4.30 -2.77 36.56
N ARG A 238 -4.01 -3.77 37.40
CA ARG A 238 -4.20 -3.65 38.86
C ARG A 238 -3.28 -2.61 39.51
N GLU A 239 -2.07 -2.42 38.95
CA GLU A 239 -1.04 -1.54 39.50
C GLU A 239 -1.13 -0.15 38.88
N THR A 240 -1.06 -0.07 37.54
CA THR A 240 -0.99 1.21 36.84
C THR A 240 -2.34 1.87 36.63
N ARG A 241 -3.43 1.08 36.72
CA ARG A 241 -4.81 1.50 36.40
C ARG A 241 -5.02 1.86 34.93
N GLU A 242 -4.02 1.65 34.07
CA GLU A 242 -4.15 1.81 32.62
C GLU A 242 -5.08 0.72 32.06
N TRP A 243 -5.73 1.04 30.93
CA TRP A 243 -6.53 0.07 30.18
C TRP A 243 -5.63 -0.70 29.22
N LEU A 244 -5.69 -2.01 29.32
CA LEU A 244 -5.04 -2.98 28.45
C LEU A 244 -6.08 -3.53 27.47
N GLY A 245 -5.73 -3.61 26.19
CA GLY A 245 -6.64 -4.06 25.15
C GLY A 245 -5.97 -5.08 24.24
N TRP A 246 -6.69 -6.15 23.93
CA TRP A 246 -6.29 -7.15 22.94
C TRP A 246 -7.50 -7.48 22.08
N GLY A 247 -7.30 -7.52 20.76
CA GLY A 247 -8.36 -7.82 19.80
C GLY A 247 -7.91 -8.92 18.85
N HIS A 248 -8.86 -9.73 18.41
CA HIS A 248 -8.64 -10.77 17.41
C HIS A 248 -9.87 -10.92 16.53
N ALA A 249 -9.63 -11.16 15.24
CA ALA A 249 -10.71 -11.40 14.29
C ALA A 249 -10.64 -12.80 13.67
N TRP A 250 -11.79 -13.31 13.23
CA TRP A 250 -11.91 -14.52 12.45
C TRP A 250 -12.64 -14.22 11.15
N VAL A 251 -12.20 -14.87 10.08
CA VAL A 251 -12.85 -14.76 8.77
C VAL A 251 -12.92 -16.12 8.09
N HIS A 252 -14.06 -16.44 7.50
CA HIS A 252 -14.16 -17.65 6.69
C HIS A 252 -13.45 -17.47 5.34
N GLU A 253 -12.78 -18.50 4.82
CA GLU A 253 -12.06 -18.44 3.54
C GLU A 253 -12.92 -17.94 2.37
N THR A 254 -14.22 -18.25 2.38
CA THR A 254 -15.21 -17.74 1.40
C THR A 254 -15.25 -16.21 1.35
N ALA A 255 -15.22 -15.54 2.50
CA ALA A 255 -15.23 -14.08 2.54
C ALA A 255 -13.93 -13.49 1.98
N VAL A 256 -12.79 -14.15 2.19
CA VAL A 256 -11.49 -13.79 1.58
C VAL A 256 -11.54 -13.91 0.05
N VAL A 257 -12.13 -15.00 -0.46
CA VAL A 257 -12.29 -15.23 -1.91
C VAL A 257 -13.22 -14.20 -2.56
N ARG A 258 -14.28 -13.78 -1.84
CA ARG A 258 -15.23 -12.76 -2.31
C ARG A 258 -14.64 -11.36 -2.26
N ARG A 259 -13.93 -11.01 -1.18
CA ARG A 259 -13.32 -9.70 -0.93
C ARG A 259 -11.87 -9.66 -1.41
N LYS A 260 -11.65 -9.92 -2.71
CA LYS A 260 -10.30 -9.98 -3.30
C LYS A 260 -9.47 -8.71 -3.08
N SER A 261 -10.11 -7.54 -2.99
CA SER A 261 -9.44 -6.26 -2.71
C SER A 261 -8.85 -6.17 -1.30
N GLU A 262 -9.47 -6.84 -0.33
CA GLU A 262 -9.04 -6.84 1.08
C GLU A 262 -8.07 -7.97 1.40
N ALA A 263 -7.88 -8.91 0.48
CA ALA A 263 -7.13 -10.14 0.73
C ALA A 263 -5.70 -9.88 1.22
N SER A 264 -5.01 -8.86 0.70
CA SER A 264 -3.69 -8.46 1.21
C SER A 264 -3.73 -7.97 2.64
N ARG A 265 -4.72 -7.14 3.01
CA ARG A 265 -4.88 -6.62 4.38
C ARG A 265 -5.19 -7.75 5.36
N PHE A 266 -6.05 -8.68 4.94
CA PHE A 266 -6.35 -9.90 5.70
C PHE A 266 -5.09 -10.72 5.98
N GLN A 267 -4.21 -10.89 4.99
CA GLN A 267 -2.95 -11.60 5.21
C GLN A 267 -1.99 -10.82 6.12
N ASP A 268 -1.94 -9.50 6.00
CA ASP A 268 -1.17 -8.65 6.91
C ASP A 268 -1.64 -8.85 8.37
N PHE A 269 -2.96 -8.95 8.61
CA PHE A 269 -3.51 -9.23 9.94
C PHE A 269 -3.23 -10.65 10.45
N VAL A 270 -3.28 -11.66 9.57
CA VAL A 270 -2.90 -13.04 9.91
C VAL A 270 -1.41 -13.10 10.27
N ALA A 271 -0.56 -12.43 9.49
CA ALA A 271 0.89 -12.42 9.69
C ALA A 271 1.31 -11.75 11.00
N CYS A 272 0.58 -10.71 11.46
CA CYS A 272 0.82 -10.11 12.78
C CYS A 272 0.10 -10.81 13.94
N GLY A 273 -0.75 -11.80 13.65
CA GLY A 273 -1.44 -12.61 14.65
C GLY A 273 -2.74 -11.99 15.18
N ASP A 274 -3.26 -10.95 14.54
CA ASP A 274 -4.49 -10.26 14.92
C ASP A 274 -5.75 -10.86 14.25
N MET A 275 -5.57 -11.82 13.34
CA MET A 275 -6.67 -12.48 12.64
C MET A 275 -6.39 -13.95 12.31
N THR A 276 -7.45 -14.78 12.31
CA THR A 276 -7.44 -16.17 11.85
C THR A 276 -8.35 -16.37 10.64
N ILE A 277 -7.89 -17.08 9.62
CA ILE A 277 -8.75 -17.53 8.50
C ILE A 277 -9.23 -18.96 8.79
N VAL A 278 -10.53 -19.14 9.00
CA VAL A 278 -11.15 -20.44 9.23
C VAL A 278 -11.64 -21.08 7.93
N ARG A 279 -11.69 -22.41 7.90
CA ARG A 279 -12.07 -23.18 6.70
C ARG A 279 -13.42 -23.87 6.81
N ARG A 280 -13.85 -24.23 8.02
CA ARG A 280 -15.18 -24.81 8.23
C ARG A 280 -16.07 -23.77 8.89
N VAL A 281 -17.29 -23.68 8.40
CA VAL A 281 -18.32 -22.85 9.02
C VAL A 281 -18.52 -23.32 10.46
N GLY A 282 -18.41 -22.41 11.43
CA GLY A 282 -18.52 -22.69 12.85
C GLY A 282 -17.19 -22.89 13.58
N ASP A 283 -16.05 -22.98 12.87
CA ASP A 283 -14.73 -22.99 13.53
C ASP A 283 -14.46 -21.63 14.21
N ASP A 284 -14.92 -20.53 13.58
CA ASP A 284 -14.87 -19.17 14.12
C ASP A 284 -15.63 -19.05 15.46
N THR A 285 -16.84 -19.61 15.53
CA THR A 285 -17.63 -19.59 16.77
C THR A 285 -17.13 -20.58 17.81
N ALA A 286 -16.48 -21.67 17.40
CA ALA A 286 -15.89 -22.64 18.32
C ALA A 286 -14.56 -22.14 18.91
N GLU A 287 -13.76 -21.39 18.16
CA GLU A 287 -12.50 -20.81 18.64
C GLU A 287 -12.71 -19.61 19.57
N VAL A 288 -13.78 -18.82 19.37
CA VAL A 288 -14.07 -17.65 20.22
C VAL A 288 -14.76 -18.02 21.55
N ALA A 289 -15.40 -19.19 21.63
CA ALA A 289 -16.21 -19.63 22.78
C ALA A 289 -15.38 -20.26 23.92
#